data_AF-A0A9W7YLB5-F1
#
_entry.id   AF-A0A9W7YLB5-F1
#
_cell.length_a   1.000
_cell.length_b   1.000
_cell.length_c   1.000
_cell.angle_alpha   90.00
_cell.angle_beta   90.00
_cell.angle_gamma   90.00
#
_symmetry.space_group_name_H-M   'P 1'
#
loop_
_entity.id
_entity.type
_entity.pdbx_description
1 polymer ?
#
loop_
_entity_poly.entity_id
_entity_poly.type
_entity_poly.pdbx_seq_one_letter_code
_entity_poly.pdbx_strand_id
1 'polypeptide(L)'
;GSAKYPEEDGYESYCSNNGGWNNAFTSDEKTGYFFGIANNALEGALDRLANHFINPLLSAEAIQREIKAVDSEFKGRLQNDK
;
A
#
# COMPACT_ATOMS: atom_id res chain seq x y z
N GLY A 1 5.02 3.55 5.11
CA GLY A 1 4.90 4.75 5.96
C GLY A 1 5.16 6.05 5.20
N SER A 2 4.59 7.13 5.72
CA SER A 2 4.78 8.54 5.29
C SER A 2 5.36 9.34 6.45
N ALA A 3 5.81 10.58 6.21
CA ALA A 3 6.34 11.42 7.29
C ALA A 3 5.36 11.62 8.47
N LYS A 4 4.05 11.70 8.19
CA LYS A 4 2.99 11.83 9.20
C LYS A 4 2.63 10.51 9.88
N TYR A 5 2.79 9.40 9.16
CA TYR A 5 2.47 8.03 9.62
C TYR A 5 3.65 7.12 9.29
N PRO A 6 4.73 7.14 10.10
CA PRO A 6 5.99 6.52 9.75
C PRO A 6 5.96 4.99 9.77
N GLU A 7 5.00 4.41 10.48
CA GLU A 7 4.81 2.96 10.57
C GLU A 7 4.61 2.37 9.17
N GLU A 8 5.33 1.28 8.89
CA GLU A 8 5.38 0.72 7.55
C GLU A 8 4.04 0.12 7.14
N ASP A 9 3.42 -0.63 8.04
CA ASP A 9 2.11 -1.29 7.93
C ASP A 9 0.97 -0.40 8.48
N GLY A 10 1.24 0.84 8.89
CA GLY A 10 0.29 1.67 9.64
C GLY A 10 -1.03 1.94 8.91
N TYR A 11 -1.00 2.02 7.57
CA TYR A 11 -2.22 2.17 6.77
C TYR A 11 -3.02 0.86 6.68
N GLU A 12 -2.35 -0.26 6.41
CA GLU A 12 -2.97 -1.59 6.34
C GLU A 12 -3.59 -1.96 7.70
N SER A 13 -2.84 -1.78 8.78
CA SER A 13 -3.27 -1.97 10.15
C SER A 13 -4.43 -1.06 10.54
N TYR A 14 -4.47 0.18 10.05
CA TYR A 14 -5.64 1.06 10.28
C TYR A 14 -6.88 0.53 9.55
N CYS A 15 -6.75 0.14 8.28
CA CYS A 15 -7.85 -0.41 7.51
C CYS A 15 -8.41 -1.69 8.17
N SER A 16 -7.56 -2.66 8.48
CA SER A 16 -8.00 -3.95 9.06
C SER A 16 -8.68 -3.77 10.42
N ASN A 17 -8.13 -2.92 11.30
CA ASN A 17 -8.69 -2.65 12.62
C ASN A 17 -10.03 -1.88 12.57
N ASN A 18 -10.37 -1.27 11.44
CA ASN A 18 -11.63 -0.54 11.24
C ASN A 18 -12.56 -1.26 10.24
N GLY A 19 -12.45 -2.59 10.16
CA GLY A 19 -13.34 -3.44 9.34
C GLY A 19 -13.19 -3.20 7.84
N GLY A 20 -12.03 -2.71 7.42
CA GLY A 20 -11.72 -2.31 6.06
C GLY A 20 -10.65 -3.17 5.41
N TRP A 21 -10.36 -2.81 4.16
CA TRP A 21 -9.35 -3.44 3.32
C TRP A 21 -8.81 -2.40 2.35
N ASN A 22 -7.63 -2.63 1.79
CA ASN A 22 -7.03 -1.77 0.79
C ASN A 22 -6.36 -2.61 -0.29
N ASN A 23 -6.21 -2.04 -1.49
CA ASN A 23 -5.42 -2.65 -2.55
C ASN A 23 -4.97 -1.56 -3.55
N ALA A 24 -4.04 -1.94 -4.43
CA ALA A 24 -3.59 -1.09 -5.52
C ALA A 24 -3.28 -1.93 -6.77
N PHE A 25 -3.27 -1.28 -7.93
CA PHE A 25 -2.74 -1.86 -9.15
C PHE A 25 -1.98 -0.81 -9.95
N THR A 26 -1.04 -1.29 -10.77
CA THR A 26 -0.35 -0.51 -11.80
C THR A 26 -0.59 -1.16 -13.16
N SER A 27 -1.08 -0.37 -14.10
CA SER A 27 -1.14 -0.68 -15.53
C SER A 27 -0.25 0.29 -16.30
N ASP A 28 -0.19 0.14 -17.62
CA ASP A 28 0.73 0.90 -18.49
C ASP A 28 0.62 2.43 -18.32
N GLU A 29 -0.59 2.96 -18.20
CA GLU A 29 -0.85 4.41 -18.12
C GLU A 29 -1.45 4.88 -16.78
N LYS A 30 -1.69 3.96 -15.84
CA LYS A 30 -2.44 4.27 -14.62
C LYS A 30 -1.98 3.46 -13.43
N THR A 31 -1.88 4.13 -12.30
CA THR A 31 -1.84 3.49 -10.98
C THR A 31 -3.13 3.81 -10.22
N GLY A 32 -3.81 2.78 -9.74
CA GLY A 32 -5.04 2.91 -8.95
C GLY A 32 -4.80 2.47 -7.51
N TYR A 33 -5.16 3.32 -6.55
CA TYR A 33 -5.17 3.02 -5.12
C TYR A 33 -6.61 3.11 -4.61
N PHE A 34 -7.07 2.12 -3.85
CA PHE A 34 -8.46 2.07 -3.38
C PHE A 34 -8.58 1.30 -2.06
N PHE A 35 -9.63 1.61 -1.31
CA PHE A 35 -9.90 1.01 -0.01
C PHE A 35 -11.40 0.99 0.29
N GLY A 36 -11.79 0.05 1.15
CA GLY A 36 -13.09 0.04 1.82
C GLY A 36 -12.87 0.19 3.33
N ILE A 37 -13.75 0.92 4.03
CA ILE A 37 -13.63 1.20 5.46
C ILE A 37 -15.03 1.44 6.05
N ALA A 38 -15.18 1.27 7.37
CA ALA A 38 -16.37 1.74 8.08
C ALA A 38 -16.50 3.28 7.98
N ASN A 39 -17.74 3.78 7.83
CA ASN A 39 -18.02 5.21 7.58
C ASN A 39 -17.40 6.15 8.62
N ASN A 40 -17.38 5.76 9.90
CA ASN A 40 -16.82 6.55 10.99
C ASN A 40 -15.28 6.62 10.98
N ALA A 41 -14.60 5.80 10.18
CA ALA A 41 -13.15 5.76 10.04
C ALA A 41 -12.66 6.34 8.70
N LEU A 42 -13.54 6.89 7.87
CA LEU A 42 -13.21 7.42 6.56
C LEU A 42 -12.15 8.53 6.61
N GLU A 43 -12.30 9.49 7.52
CA GLU A 43 -11.39 10.62 7.65
C GLU A 43 -9.96 10.15 7.95
N GLY A 44 -9.80 9.23 8.91
CA GLY A 44 -8.50 8.70 9.28
C GLY A 44 -7.86 7.82 8.20
N ALA A 45 -8.67 7.06 7.45
CA ALA A 45 -8.17 6.27 6.32
C ALA A 45 -7.72 7.17 5.16
N LEU A 46 -8.53 8.18 4.82
CA LEU A 46 -8.25 9.09 3.71
C LEU A 46 -7.01 9.96 3.99
N ASP A 47 -6.84 10.45 5.21
CA ASP A 47 -5.64 11.22 5.60
C ASP A 47 -4.36 10.37 5.49
N ARG A 48 -4.39 9.11 5.92
CA ARG A 48 -3.25 8.18 5.76
C ARG A 48 -2.94 7.92 4.30
N LEU A 49 -3.94 7.61 3.49
CA LEU A 49 -3.78 7.41 2.06
C LEU A 49 -3.22 8.66 1.36
N ALA A 50 -3.76 9.84 1.67
CA ALA A 50 -3.30 11.10 1.10
C ALA A 50 -1.80 11.34 1.37
N ASN A 51 -1.33 11.02 2.57
CA ASN A 51 0.09 11.22 2.94
C ASN A 51 1.05 10.29 2.17
N HIS A 52 0.59 9.19 1.57
CA HIS A 52 1.41 8.42 0.63
C HIS A 52 1.81 9.24 -0.61
N PHE A 53 1.01 10.24 -1.00
CA PHE A 53 1.27 11.11 -2.14
C PHE A 53 1.94 12.44 -1.74
N ILE A 54 1.84 12.83 -0.47
CA ILE A 54 2.38 14.11 0.00
C ILE A 54 3.85 13.97 0.38
N ASN A 55 4.18 13.02 1.26
CA ASN A 55 5.54 12.85 1.76
C ASN A 55 5.82 11.39 2.17
N PRO A 56 5.94 10.47 1.19
CA PRO A 56 6.27 9.09 1.46
C PRO A 56 7.71 8.96 1.97
N LEU A 57 7.97 8.07 2.94
CA LEU A 57 9.31 7.94 3.52
C LEU A 57 10.32 7.31 2.55
N LEU A 58 9.89 6.28 1.81
CA LEU A 58 10.72 5.53 0.85
C LEU A 58 12.10 5.16 1.43
N SER A 59 12.13 4.68 2.68
CA SER A 59 13.37 4.29 3.36
C SER A 59 14.13 3.23 2.56
N ALA A 60 15.46 3.31 2.54
CA ALA A 60 16.31 2.39 1.79
C ALA A 60 16.05 0.92 2.17
N GLU A 61 15.82 0.64 3.46
CA GLU A 61 15.55 -0.70 3.98
C GLU A 61 14.24 -1.27 3.44
N ALA A 62 13.18 -0.45 3.39
CA ALA A 62 11.89 -0.85 2.82
C ALA A 62 11.99 -1.07 1.31
N ILE A 63 12.70 -0.20 0.58
CA ILE A 63 12.94 -0.37 -0.86
C ILE A 63 13.63 -1.71 -1.14
N GLN A 64 14.67 -2.06 -0.36
CA GLN A 64 15.40 -3.32 -0.56
C GLN A 64 14.54 -4.56 -0.30
N ARG A 65 13.59 -4.50 0.64
CA ARG A 65 12.63 -5.58 0.86
C ARG A 65 11.61 -5.65 -0.27
N GLU A 66 11.09 -4.51 -0.71
CA GLU A 66 10.06 -4.45 -1.74
C GLU A 66 10.58 -4.94 -3.10
N ILE A 67 11.84 -4.64 -3.45
CA ILE A 67 12.48 -5.19 -4.66
C ILE A 67 12.43 -6.72 -4.66
N LYS A 68 12.66 -7.37 -3.51
CA LYS A 68 12.61 -8.83 -3.40
C LYS A 68 11.18 -9.36 -3.52
N ALA A 69 10.21 -8.64 -2.98
CA ALA A 69 8.79 -9.00 -3.08
C ALA A 69 8.33 -8.95 -4.55
N VAL A 70 8.64 -7.87 -5.27
CA VAL A 70 8.32 -7.70 -6.70
C VAL A 70 9.00 -8.76 -7.56
N ASP A 71 10.28 -9.06 -7.32
CA ASP A 71 10.99 -10.14 -8.04
C ASP A 71 10.32 -11.51 -7.81
N SER A 72 9.85 -11.76 -6.58
CA SER A 72 9.13 -13.00 -6.24
C SER A 72 7.78 -13.07 -6.95
N GLU A 73 7.04 -11.97 -7.01
CA GLU A 73 5.78 -11.87 -7.75
C GLU A 73 5.99 -12.12 -9.25
N PHE A 74 7.00 -11.50 -9.85
CA PHE A 74 7.34 -11.69 -11.26
C PHE A 74 7.65 -13.16 -11.58
N LYS A 75 8.47 -13.82 -10.74
CA LYS A 75 8.79 -15.25 -10.88
C LYS A 75 7.56 -16.13 -10.70
N GLY A 76 6.66 -15.79 -9.79
CA GLY A 76 5.40 -16.51 -9.59
C GLY A 76 4.49 -16.44 -10.81
N ARG A 77 4.38 -15.25 -11.45
CA ARG A 77 3.60 -15.08 -12.69
C ARG A 77 4.15 -15.91 -13.83
N LEU A 78 5.47 -15.97 -14.02
CA LEU A 78 6.12 -16.81 -15.04
C LEU A 78 5.81 -18.32 -14.90
N GLN A 79 5.50 -18.79 -13.69
CA GLN A 79 5.16 -20.20 -13.45
C GLN A 79 3.70 -20.53 -13.73
N ASN A 80 2.82 -19.52 -13.75
CA ASN A 80 1.39 -19.68 -14.02
C ASN A 80 1.06 -19.68 -15.53
N ASP A 81 2.03 -19.43 -16.41
CA ASP A 81 1.87 -19.49 -17.87
C ASP A 81 1.95 -20.93 -18.43
N LYS A 82 1.56 -21.95 -17.65
CA LYS A 82 1.53 -23.37 -18.05
C LYS A 82 0.13 -23.95 -18.09
#